data_AF-X1JGC0-F1
#
_entry.id   AF-X1JGC0-F1
#
_cell.length_a   1.000
_cell.length_b   1.000
_cell.length_c   1.000
_cell.angle_alpha   90.00
_cell.angle_beta   90.00
_cell.angle_gamma   90.00
#
_symmetry.space_group_name_H-M   'P 1'
#
loop_
_entity.id
_entity.type
_entity.pdbx_description
1 polymer ?
#
loop_
_entity_poly.entity_id
_entity_poly.type
_entity_poly.pdbx_seq_one_letter_code
_entity_poly.pdbx_strand_id
1 'polypeptide(L)' 'RTKLKNVALDSFIVSATPYEDFRAKYDDGSWDRKRFAEAHILFPERGEDYDYLAHVMKPEGKLRQC' A
#
# COMPACT_ATOMS: atom_id res chain seq x y z
N ARG A 1 -28.54 -9.61 4.47
CA ARG A 1 -27.11 -9.72 4.88
C ARG A 1 -26.44 -10.79 4.05
N THR A 2 -25.58 -10.41 3.12
CA THR A 2 -24.78 -11.34 2.29
C THR A 2 -23.67 -11.97 3.13
N LYS A 3 -23.65 -13.31 3.20
CA LYS A 3 -22.67 -14.11 3.97
C LYS A 3 -21.36 -14.32 3.18
N LEU A 4 -20.82 -13.27 2.57
CA LEU A 4 -19.54 -13.34 1.86
C LEU A 4 -18.42 -13.48 2.89
N LYS A 5 -17.91 -14.71 3.08
CA LYS A 5 -16.88 -15.06 4.07
C LYS A 5 -15.45 -15.09 3.49
N ASN A 6 -15.23 -14.47 2.32
CA ASN A 6 -13.94 -14.54 1.64
C ASN A 6 -13.68 -13.29 0.79
N VAL A 7 -13.98 -12.11 1.35
CA VAL A 7 -13.65 -10.83 0.71
C VAL A 7 -12.29 -10.40 1.23
N ALA A 8 -11.29 -10.45 0.35
CA ALA A 8 -10.03 -9.76 0.56
C ALA A 8 -10.14 -8.39 -0.13
N LEU A 9 -9.76 -7.34 0.58
CA LEU A 9 -9.67 -6.00 0.00
C LEU A 9 -8.27 -5.85 -0.56
N ASP A 10 -8.13 -6.01 -1.88
CA ASP A 10 -6.92 -5.67 -2.61
C ASP A 10 -7.08 -4.24 -3.13
N SER A 11 -6.91 -3.27 -2.24
CA SER A 11 -7.03 -1.85 -2.59
C SER A 11 -5.98 -1.04 -1.85
N PHE A 12 -5.31 -0.17 -2.60
CA PHE A 12 -4.29 0.74 -2.08
C PHE A 12 -4.78 2.17 -2.18
N ILE A 13 -4.48 2.96 -1.16
CA ILE A 13 -4.67 4.42 -1.18
C ILE A 13 -3.36 5.03 -1.66
N VAL A 14 -3.38 5.67 -2.83
CA VAL A 14 -2.22 6.42 -3.33
C VAL A 14 -2.38 7.88 -2.90
N SER A 15 -1.56 8.33 -1.95
CA SER A 15 -1.60 9.70 -1.44
C SER A 15 -0.97 10.67 -2.45
N ALA A 16 -1.69 11.74 -2.80
CA ALA A 16 -1.12 12.84 -3.59
C ALA A 16 -0.17 13.73 -2.77
N THR A 17 -0.23 13.64 -1.44
CA THR A 17 0.63 14.40 -0.52
C THR A 17 2.01 13.74 -0.45
N PRO A 18 3.12 14.50 -0.56
CA PRO A 18 4.47 13.96 -0.40
C PRO A 18 4.65 13.24 0.94
N TYR A 19 5.49 12.20 0.94
CA TYR A 19 5.74 11.37 2.12
C TYR A 19 6.22 12.19 3.33
N GLU A 20 7.15 13.13 3.13
CA GLU A 20 7.70 13.97 4.21
C GLU A 20 6.60 14.79 4.93
N ASP A 21 5.70 15.42 4.16
CA ASP A 21 4.59 16.21 4.69
C ASP A 21 3.48 15.34 5.30
N PHE A 22 3.28 14.15 4.74
CA PHE A 22 2.26 13.20 5.20
C PHE A 22 2.68 12.55 6.52
N ARG A 23 3.94 12.11 6.61
CA ARG A 23 4.55 11.50 7.80
C ARG A 23 4.45 12.43 9.01
N ALA A 24 4.73 13.72 8.85
CA ALA A 24 4.69 14.69 9.93
C ALA A 24 3.30 14.88 10.56
N LYS A 25 2.22 14.56 9.81
CA LYS A 25 0.83 14.68 10.26
C LYS A 25 0.26 13.39 10.83
N TYR A 26 0.98 12.28 10.69
CA TYR A 26 0.50 10.94 11.00
C TYR A 26 1.33 10.28 12.12
N ASP A 27 0.64 9.76 13.13
CA ASP A 27 1.25 9.18 14.33
C ASP A 27 2.18 10.20 15.02
N ASP A 28 3.47 9.92 15.13
CA ASP A 28 4.52 10.81 15.65
C ASP A 28 5.63 11.05 14.61
N GLY A 29 5.33 10.80 13.34
CA GLY A 29 6.34 10.76 12.27
C GLY A 29 7.31 9.58 12.40
N SER A 30 6.97 8.52 13.14
CA SER A 30 7.82 7.34 13.27
C SER A 30 7.70 6.36 12.08
N TRP A 31 6.68 6.51 11.23
CA TRP A 31 6.38 5.56 10.18
C TRP A 31 7.25 5.76 8.94
N ASP A 32 7.89 4.67 8.50
CA ASP A 32 8.60 4.63 7.24
C ASP A 32 7.69 4.21 6.08
N ARG A 33 8.09 4.51 4.83
CA ARG A 33 7.37 4.14 3.59
C ARG A 33 6.94 2.67 3.53
N LYS A 34 7.75 1.75 4.07
CA LYS A 34 7.42 0.31 4.16
C LYS A 34 6.20 0.05 5.05
N ARG A 35 6.14 0.70 6.21
CA ARG A 35 5.05 0.56 7.17
C ARG A 35 3.74 1.12 6.63
N PHE A 36 3.81 2.20 5.85
CA PHE A 36 2.66 2.71 5.09
C PHE A 36 2.20 1.72 4.03
N ALA A 37 3.13 1.09 3.28
CA ALA A 37 2.77 0.09 2.28
C ALA A 37 2.08 -1.15 2.90
N GLU A 38 2.51 -1.59 4.09
CA GLU A 38 1.81 -2.65 4.86
C GLU A 38 0.38 -2.23 5.25
N ALA A 39 0.18 -0.95 5.57
CA ALA A 39 -1.14 -0.37 5.80
C ALA A 39 -1.91 -0.03 4.50
N HIS A 40 -1.41 -0.47 3.34
CA HIS A 40 -2.00 -0.22 2.01
C HIS A 40 -2.04 1.27 1.61
N ILE A 41 -1.16 2.08 2.18
CA ILE A 41 -0.97 3.48 1.81
C ILE A 41 0.33 3.60 1.01
N LEU A 42 0.22 4.06 -0.22
CA LEU A 42 1.33 4.22 -1.14
C LEU A 42 1.51 5.70 -1.52
N PHE A 43 2.72 6.04 -1.94
CA PHE A 43 3.06 7.38 -2.41
C PHE A 43 3.52 7.28 -3.87
N PRO A 44 3.16 8.23 -4.76
CA PRO A 44 3.49 8.19 -6.18
C PRO A 44 4.95 8.55 -6.44
N GLU A 45 5.87 7.89 -5.74
CA GLU A 45 7.31 8.09 -5.80
C GLU A 45 7.96 6.87 -6.46
N ARG A 46 8.87 7.13 -7.40
CA ARG A 46 9.64 6.10 -8.11
C ARG A 46 11.11 6.39 -7.92
N GLY A 47 11.78 5.54 -7.15
CA GLY A 47 13.22 5.58 -6.92
C GLY A 47 13.79 4.16 -6.84
N GLU A 48 15.10 4.04 -6.72
CA GLU A 48 15.77 2.74 -6.64
C GLU A 48 15.36 1.94 -5.40
N ASP A 49 15.11 2.62 -4.28
CA ASP A 49 14.72 2.00 -3.00
C ASP A 49 13.19 1.83 -2.81
N TYR A 50 12.37 2.50 -3.63
CA TYR A 50 10.91 2.48 -3.49
C TYR A 50 10.21 2.71 -4.83
N ASP A 51 9.39 1.72 -5.23
CA ASP A 51 8.51 1.82 -6.39
C ASP A 51 7.09 1.39 -6.01
N TYR A 52 6.18 2.36 -5.91
CA TYR A 52 4.78 2.08 -5.58
C TYR A 52 4.07 1.28 -6.67
N LEU A 53 4.45 1.41 -7.95
CA LEU A 53 3.87 0.61 -9.02
C LEU A 53 4.23 -0.86 -8.85
N ALA A 54 5.45 -1.17 -8.39
CA ALA A 54 5.82 -2.53 -8.05
C ALA A 54 4.97 -3.11 -6.89
N HIS A 55 4.37 -2.27 -6.03
CA HIS A 55 3.45 -2.75 -4.98
C HIS A 55 2.04 -3.00 -5.54
N VAL A 56 1.54 -2.12 -6.41
CA VAL A 56 0.21 -2.25 -7.04
C VAL A 56 0.19 -3.34 -8.13
N MET A 57 1.25 -3.42 -8.92
CA MET A 57 1.35 -4.34 -10.07
C MET A 57 1.91 -5.70 -9.69
N LYS A 58 2.33 -5.92 -8.43
CA LYS A 58 2.71 -7.25 -7.98
C LYS A 58 1.48 -8.14 -8.14
N PRO A 59 1.51 -9.14 -9.05
CA PRO A 59 0.44 -10.11 -9.04
C PRO A 59 0.51 -10.78 -7.67
N GLU A 60 -0.55 -10.69 -6.88
CA GLU A 60 -0.72 -11.61 -5.76
C GLU A 60 -0.68 -13.01 -6.38
N GLY A 61 0.50 -13.62 -6.29
CA GLY A 61 0.81 -14.95 -6.77
C GLY A 61 0.03 -15.96 -5.94
N LYS A 62 -1.27 -16.06 -6.22
CA LYS A 62 -2.04 -17.27 -6.01
C LYS A 62 -2.63 -17.65 -7.36
N LEU A 63 -1.73 -18.10 -8.23
CA LEU A 63 -2.01 -19.29 -9.04
C LEU A 63 -2.53 -20.36 -8.09
N ARG A 64 -3.83 -20.35 -7.85
CA ARG A 64 -4.57 -21.55 -7.50
C ARG A 64 -4.42 -22.44 -8.71
N GLN A 65 -3.40 -23.30 -8.67
CA GLN A 65 -3.29 -24.44 -9.55
C GLN A 65 -4.61 -25.20 -9.40
N CYS A 66 -5.42 -25.17 -10.45
CA CYS A 66 -6.50 -26.12 -10.68
C CYS A 66 -5.91 -27.38 -11.30
#